data_AF-A0A2H0D0H6-F1
#
_entry.id   AF-A0A2H0D0H6-F1
#
_cell.length_a   1.000
_cell.length_b   1.000
_cell.length_c   1.000
_cell.angle_alpha   90.00
_cell.angle_beta   90.00
_cell.angle_gamma   90.00
#
_symmetry.space_group_name_H-M   'P 1'
#
loop_
_entity.id
_entity.type
_entity.pdbx_description
1 polymer ?
#
loop_
_entity_poly.entity_id
_entity_poly.type
_entity_poly.pdbx_seq_one_letter_code
_entity_poly.pdbx_strand_id
1 'polypeptide(L)'
;LGDFKMAEEPIPVLTLPFIDLSLLNKIFPAAVAISFLSILEVFSISRTFAAKSGKRINSNQDVFGVGVGNTILSFISGSLPASGSATRTALSYRLNAKTRLAAIFSGLIAATVIVFCWPWVGHVPLAALAALLMITVPALMNWKEIRLCFQATREDAWVFLITFVSCLIFSLDIAFFVGIIISIASYLRKSASPHFVEYAFNSKGRLMIVSPKADAQRMVRIIGISGELYFASAEVFQSALQSIAEDSNVKAIVLRLNN
;
A
#
# COMPACT_ATOMS: atom_id res chain seq x y z
N LEU A 1 36.81 -1.14 19.13
CA LEU A 1 35.86 -2.21 18.74
C LEU A 1 34.38 -1.79 18.87
N GLY A 2 34.10 -0.49 18.98
CA GLY A 2 32.82 0.08 18.60
C GLY A 2 33.10 1.33 17.79
N ASP A 3 32.78 1.32 16.48
CA ASP A 3 32.94 2.48 15.58
C ASP A 3 31.79 3.48 15.72
N PHE A 4 30.94 3.31 16.74
CA PHE A 4 29.79 4.15 17.00
C PHE A 4 30.24 5.35 17.85
N LYS A 5 30.31 6.54 17.23
CA LYS A 5 30.38 7.79 17.99
C LYS A 5 29.05 7.99 18.72
N MET A 6 29.07 7.78 20.02
CA MET A 6 27.91 7.98 20.88
C MET A 6 27.54 9.46 20.95
N ALA A 7 26.26 9.76 21.14
CA ALA A 7 25.86 11.08 21.62
C ALA A 7 26.50 11.32 23.01
N GLU A 8 26.75 12.58 23.38
CA GLU A 8 27.39 12.90 24.66
C GLU A 8 26.50 12.54 25.86
N GLU A 9 25.17 12.54 25.69
CA GLU A 9 24.21 12.18 26.73
C GLU A 9 23.02 11.33 26.19
N PRO A 10 22.49 10.38 26.98
CA PRO A 10 21.32 9.56 26.61
C PRO A 10 19.98 10.31 26.72
N ILE A 11 19.98 11.58 27.15
CA ILE A 11 18.77 12.30 27.52
C ILE A 11 18.26 13.10 26.32
N PRO A 12 16.98 12.95 25.93
CA PRO A 12 16.39 13.76 24.87
C PRO A 12 16.33 15.24 25.29
N VAL A 13 16.91 16.12 24.47
CA VAL A 13 16.81 17.57 24.68
C VAL A 13 15.55 18.08 23.96
N LEU A 14 14.76 18.90 24.65
CA LEU A 14 13.63 19.58 24.02
C LEU A 14 14.18 20.71 23.14
N THR A 15 13.88 20.68 21.85
CA THR A 15 14.33 21.66 20.88
C THR A 15 13.16 22.18 20.06
N LEU A 16 13.15 23.48 19.79
CA LEU A 16 12.22 24.03 18.82
C LEU A 16 12.66 23.62 17.40
N PRO A 17 11.76 23.10 16.56
CA PRO A 17 12.11 22.76 15.19
C PRO A 17 12.55 24.03 14.45
N PHE A 18 13.72 23.96 13.82
CA PHE A 18 14.24 25.04 13.00
C PHE A 18 13.43 25.13 11.70
N ILE A 19 12.73 26.26 11.50
CA ILE A 19 11.91 26.49 10.32
C ILE A 19 12.68 27.40 9.36
N ASP A 20 13.26 26.78 8.34
CA ASP A 20 13.85 27.46 7.19
C ASP A 20 13.11 27.00 5.93
N LEU A 21 12.58 27.96 5.17
CA LEU A 21 11.77 27.67 3.99
C LEU A 21 12.56 26.94 2.88
N SER A 22 13.85 27.25 2.75
CA SER A 22 14.74 26.60 1.80
C SER A 22 15.03 25.15 2.19
N LEU A 23 15.24 24.90 3.49
CA LEU A 23 15.40 23.54 4.02
C LEU A 23 14.10 22.75 3.89
N LEU A 24 12.97 23.36 4.24
CA LEU A 24 11.65 22.75 4.15
C LEU A 24 11.38 22.26 2.72
N ASN A 25 11.64 23.09 1.71
CA ASN A 25 11.44 22.71 0.31
C ASN A 25 12.33 21.53 -0.12
N LYS A 26 13.56 21.43 0.42
CA LYS A 26 14.47 20.31 0.13
C LYS A 26 14.00 18.99 0.76
N ILE A 27 13.47 19.02 1.98
CA ILE A 27 13.07 17.80 2.71
C ILE A 27 11.60 17.41 2.46
N PHE A 28 10.79 18.32 1.92
CA PHE A 28 9.36 18.12 1.75
C PHE A 28 9.00 16.86 0.94
N PRO A 29 9.62 16.56 -0.22
CA PRO A 29 9.29 15.34 -0.98
C PRO A 29 9.53 14.06 -0.17
N ALA A 30 10.66 13.99 0.54
CA ALA A 30 11.00 12.85 1.38
C ALA A 30 10.07 12.74 2.60
N ALA A 31 9.72 13.88 3.23
CA ALA A 31 8.78 13.91 4.35
C ALA A 31 7.40 13.40 3.93
N VAL A 32 6.91 13.79 2.75
CA VAL A 32 5.65 13.31 2.18
C VAL A 32 5.71 11.80 1.92
N ALA A 33 6.78 11.31 1.29
CA ALA A 33 6.96 9.88 1.02
C ALA A 33 6.98 9.05 2.32
N ILE A 34 7.74 9.48 3.33
CA ILE A 34 7.82 8.83 4.65
C ILE A 34 6.45 8.86 5.35
N SER A 35 5.73 9.99 5.28
CA SER A 35 4.39 10.10 5.87
C SER A 35 3.41 9.12 5.24
N PHE A 36 3.36 9.03 3.91
CA PHE A 36 2.50 8.06 3.25
C PHE A 36 2.90 6.62 3.55
N LEU A 37 4.20 6.32 3.55
CA LEU A 37 4.70 4.99 3.91
C LEU A 37 4.28 4.60 5.33
N SER A 38 4.39 5.53 6.29
CA SER A 38 3.97 5.30 7.67
C SER A 38 2.46 5.08 7.79
N ILE A 39 1.66 5.87 7.09
CA ILE A 39 0.19 5.70 7.04
C ILE A 39 -0.18 4.33 6.47
N LEU A 40 0.45 3.93 5.36
CA LEU A 40 0.20 2.64 4.71
C LEU A 40 0.58 1.46 5.61
N GLU A 41 1.71 1.56 6.31
CA GLU A 41 2.16 0.54 7.25
C GLU A 41 1.17 0.39 8.42
N VAL A 42 0.78 1.50 9.04
CA VAL A 42 -0.17 1.53 10.15
C VAL A 42 -1.53 0.99 9.71
N PHE A 43 -2.02 1.41 8.54
CA PHE A 43 -3.26 0.91 7.96
C PHE A 43 -3.23 -0.60 7.72
N SER A 44 -2.14 -1.10 7.13
CA SER A 44 -1.93 -2.51 6.85
C SER A 44 -1.95 -3.34 8.14
N ILE A 45 -1.16 -2.94 9.14
CA ILE A 45 -1.08 -3.62 10.45
C ILE A 45 -2.44 -3.61 11.13
N SER A 46 -3.09 -2.45 11.22
CA SER A 46 -4.40 -2.31 11.86
C SER A 46 -5.42 -3.25 11.20
N ARG A 47 -5.50 -3.27 9.86
CA ARG A 47 -6.44 -4.15 9.16
C ARG A 47 -6.16 -5.63 9.39
N THR A 48 -4.89 -6.05 9.37
CA THR A 48 -4.51 -7.45 9.63
C THR A 48 -4.91 -7.90 11.05
N PHE A 49 -4.72 -7.05 12.06
CA PHE A 49 -5.05 -7.40 13.44
C PHE A 49 -6.53 -7.18 13.79
N ALA A 50 -7.24 -6.27 13.11
CA ALA A 50 -8.70 -6.18 13.16
C ALA A 50 -9.32 -7.51 12.73
N ALA A 51 -8.88 -8.04 11.59
CA ALA A 51 -9.38 -9.30 11.05
C ALA A 51 -9.13 -10.48 12.00
N LYS A 52 -7.97 -10.52 12.69
CA LYS A 52 -7.64 -11.58 13.65
C LYS A 52 -8.38 -11.45 14.99
N SER A 53 -8.56 -10.23 15.49
CA SER A 53 -9.15 -9.97 16.81
C SER A 53 -10.67 -9.82 16.81
N GLY A 54 -11.28 -9.62 15.64
CA GLY A 54 -12.70 -9.30 15.50
C GLY A 54 -13.07 -7.88 15.98
N LYS A 55 -12.08 -7.06 16.35
CA LYS A 55 -12.32 -5.69 16.83
C LYS A 55 -12.55 -4.74 15.68
N ARG A 56 -13.48 -3.80 15.85
CA ARG A 56 -13.63 -2.65 14.97
C ARG A 56 -12.46 -1.69 15.19
N ILE A 57 -11.85 -1.24 14.10
CA ILE A 57 -10.79 -0.24 14.11
C ILE A 57 -11.24 0.98 13.33
N ASN A 58 -10.90 2.16 13.84
CA ASN A 58 -11.05 3.41 13.14
C ASN A 58 -9.69 3.86 12.60
N SER A 59 -9.44 3.62 11.31
CA SER A 59 -8.17 3.96 10.66
C SER A 59 -7.83 5.45 10.74
N ASN A 60 -8.83 6.34 10.71
CA ASN A 60 -8.59 7.79 10.83
C ASN A 60 -7.99 8.13 12.20
N GLN A 61 -8.43 7.43 13.25
CA GLN A 61 -7.90 7.62 14.60
C GLN A 61 -6.44 7.14 14.72
N ASP A 62 -6.10 6.03 14.05
CA ASP A 62 -4.74 5.49 14.07
C ASP A 62 -3.78 6.45 13.33
N VAL A 63 -4.19 6.94 12.15
CA VAL A 63 -3.41 7.92 11.37
C VAL A 63 -3.25 9.22 12.14
N PHE A 64 -4.32 9.72 12.77
CA PHE A 64 -4.25 10.91 13.62
C PHE A 64 -3.28 10.72 14.79
N GLY A 65 -3.32 9.55 15.46
CA GLY A 65 -2.41 9.23 16.55
C GLY A 65 -0.94 9.24 16.14
N VAL A 66 -0.63 8.69 14.95
CA VAL A 66 0.73 8.69 14.39
C VAL A 66 1.17 10.10 14.01
N GLY A 67 0.29 10.91 13.41
CA GLY A 67 0.57 12.30 13.07
C GLY A 67 0.86 13.16 14.30
N VAL A 68 0.01 13.07 15.33
CA VAL A 68 0.23 13.76 16.62
C VAL A 68 1.50 13.27 17.29
N GLY A 69 1.76 11.96 17.30
CA GLY A 69 2.98 11.38 17.85
C GLY A 69 4.23 11.95 17.19
N ASN A 70 4.29 11.94 15.86
CA ASN A 70 5.41 12.50 15.10
C ASN A 70 5.56 14.02 15.27
N THR A 71 4.44 14.75 15.41
CA THR A 71 4.46 16.18 15.69
C THR A 71 5.09 16.46 17.06
N ILE A 72 4.71 15.70 18.10
CA ILE A 72 5.32 15.81 19.43
C ILE A 72 6.81 15.46 19.38
N LEU A 73 7.16 14.38 18.66
CA LEU A 73 8.56 13.96 18.46
C LEU A 73 9.41 15.02 17.75
N SER A 74 8.83 15.88 16.91
CA SER A 74 9.58 16.96 16.25
C SER A 74 10.14 18.01 17.21
N PHE A 75 9.59 18.12 18.42
CA PHE A 75 10.10 18.99 19.48
C PHE A 75 11.21 18.32 20.30
N ILE A 76 11.55 17.06 20.01
CA ILE A 76 12.55 16.28 20.72
C ILE A 76 13.76 16.09 19.80
N SER A 77 14.90 16.62 20.21
CA SER A 77 16.15 16.56 19.44
C SER A 77 16.53 15.12 19.09
N GLY A 78 16.92 14.87 17.84
CA GLY A 78 17.38 13.55 17.40
C GLY A 78 16.29 12.51 17.21
N SER A 79 15.01 12.89 17.34
CA SER A 79 13.91 11.98 17.03
C SER A 79 13.78 11.75 15.53
N LEU A 80 13.72 10.48 15.13
CA LEU A 80 13.40 10.07 13.77
C LEU A 80 11.89 9.84 13.64
N PRO A 81 11.32 10.03 12.44
CA PRO A 81 9.92 9.71 12.19
C PRO A 81 9.61 8.27 12.62
N ALA A 82 8.55 8.13 13.42
CA ALA A 82 8.10 6.85 13.95
C ALA A 82 6.85 6.36 13.21
N SER A 83 6.75 5.04 13.06
CA SER A 83 5.63 4.36 12.41
C SER A 83 5.11 3.19 13.28
N GLY A 84 4.10 2.48 12.79
CA GLY A 84 3.66 1.20 13.36
C GLY A 84 4.73 0.12 13.23
N SER A 85 4.68 -0.91 14.08
CA SER A 85 5.59 -2.07 13.99
C SER A 85 4.79 -3.36 13.96
N ALA A 86 4.79 -4.05 12.82
CA ALA A 86 4.07 -5.31 12.65
C ALA A 86 4.56 -6.37 13.65
N THR A 87 5.88 -6.46 13.85
CA THR A 87 6.52 -7.41 14.76
C THR A 87 6.13 -7.18 16.22
N ARG A 88 6.19 -5.92 16.70
CA ARG A 88 5.81 -5.60 18.09
C ARG A 88 4.32 -5.83 18.32
N THR A 89 3.47 -5.43 17.37
CA THR A 89 2.02 -5.68 17.44
C THR A 89 1.70 -7.17 17.43
N ALA A 90 2.40 -7.97 16.61
CA ALA A 90 2.24 -9.42 16.57
C ALA A 90 2.64 -10.07 17.90
N LEU A 91 3.73 -9.62 18.52
CA LEU A 91 4.17 -10.10 19.81
C LEU A 91 3.16 -9.75 20.92
N SER A 92 2.71 -8.49 20.98
CA SER A 92 1.68 -8.07 21.95
C SER A 92 0.37 -8.84 21.77
N TYR A 93 -0.02 -9.11 20.53
CA TYR A 93 -1.20 -9.94 20.22
C TYR A 93 -1.03 -11.37 20.72
N ARG A 94 0.11 -12.01 20.46
CA ARG A 94 0.43 -13.38 20.92
C ARG A 94 0.50 -13.48 22.44
N LEU A 95 0.96 -12.44 23.12
CA LEU A 95 1.00 -12.34 24.58
C LEU A 95 -0.35 -11.95 25.20
N ASN A 96 -1.43 -11.92 24.41
CA ASN A 96 -2.78 -11.56 24.86
C ASN A 96 -2.86 -10.17 25.54
N ALA A 97 -2.07 -9.20 25.07
CA ALA A 97 -2.14 -7.83 25.57
C ALA A 97 -3.54 -7.24 25.28
N LYS A 98 -4.25 -6.83 26.34
CA LYS A 98 -5.65 -6.37 26.24
C LYS A 98 -5.78 -4.86 26.09
N THR A 99 -4.81 -4.07 26.56
CA THR A 99 -4.88 -2.61 26.65
C THR A 99 -3.66 -1.95 26.02
N ARG A 100 -3.78 -0.64 25.71
CA ARG A 100 -2.68 0.19 25.16
C ARG A 100 -1.53 0.39 26.14
N LEU A 101 -1.74 0.09 27.43
CA LEU A 101 -0.71 0.18 28.46
C LEU A 101 0.50 -0.71 28.15
N ALA A 102 0.31 -1.84 27.45
CA ALA A 102 1.42 -2.71 27.05
C ALA A 102 2.46 -1.97 26.19
N ALA A 103 2.02 -1.10 25.27
CA ALA A 103 2.92 -0.30 24.45
C ALA A 103 3.63 0.79 25.27
N ILE A 104 2.92 1.43 26.21
CA ILE A 104 3.49 2.45 27.10
C ILE A 104 4.57 1.84 27.99
N PHE A 105 4.29 0.71 28.65
CA PHE A 105 5.29 0.00 29.45
C PHE A 105 6.47 -0.49 28.61
N SER A 106 6.23 -0.99 27.40
CA SER A 106 7.32 -1.36 26.49
C SER A 106 8.22 -0.18 26.16
N GLY A 107 7.65 1.02 25.94
CA GLY A 107 8.42 2.24 25.70
C GLY A 107 9.20 2.70 26.93
N LEU A 108 8.58 2.70 28.11
CA LEU A 108 9.21 3.08 29.37
C LEU A 108 10.35 2.14 29.75
N ILE A 109 10.16 0.83 29.59
CA ILE A 109 11.21 -0.17 29.82
C ILE A 109 12.36 0.04 28.84
N ALA A 110 12.07 0.25 27.55
CA ALA A 110 13.11 0.52 26.55
C ALA A 110 13.90 1.79 26.89
N ALA A 111 13.23 2.88 27.26
CA ALA A 111 13.88 4.12 27.67
C ALA A 111 14.76 3.92 28.92
N THR A 112 14.25 3.20 29.92
CA THR A 112 15.00 2.86 31.14
C THR A 112 16.24 2.05 30.81
N VAL A 113 16.10 0.98 30.02
CA VAL A 113 17.22 0.13 29.60
C VAL A 113 18.27 0.95 28.84
N ILE A 114 17.86 1.86 27.95
CA ILE A 114 18.81 2.70 27.20
C ILE A 114 19.60 3.62 28.15
N VAL A 115 18.95 4.26 29.12
CA VAL A 115 19.62 5.15 30.09
C VAL A 115 20.60 4.36 30.97
N PHE A 116 20.20 3.20 31.48
CA PHE A 116 21.04 2.38 32.36
C PHE A 116 22.17 1.67 31.61
N CYS A 117 21.90 1.17 30.40
CA CYS A 117 22.87 0.46 29.57
C CYS A 117 23.66 1.38 28.64
N TRP A 118 23.44 2.71 28.68
CA TRP A 118 24.11 3.67 27.81
C TRP A 118 25.64 3.48 27.70
N PRO A 119 26.39 3.28 28.82
CA PRO A 119 27.84 3.10 28.75
C PRO A 119 28.25 1.84 27.97
N TRP A 120 27.37 0.85 27.88
CA TRP A 120 27.62 -0.45 27.28
C TRP A 120 27.27 -0.50 25.80
N VAL A 121 26.37 0.39 25.35
CA VAL A 121 25.92 0.43 23.95
C VAL A 121 27.09 0.72 23.00
N GLY A 122 28.11 1.48 23.45
CA GLY A 122 29.32 1.77 22.67
C GLY A 122 30.24 0.55 22.47
N HIS A 123 30.03 -0.53 23.23
CA HIS A 123 30.77 -1.79 23.08
C HIS A 123 30.12 -2.78 22.12
N VAL A 124 28.93 -2.46 21.59
CA VAL A 124 28.22 -3.33 20.65
C VAL A 124 28.96 -3.33 19.30
N PRO A 125 29.47 -4.49 18.83
CA PRO A 125 30.16 -4.55 17.55
C PRO A 125 29.20 -4.25 16.40
N LEU A 126 29.63 -3.44 15.43
CA LEU A 126 28.85 -3.18 14.20
C LEU A 126 28.46 -4.48 13.48
N ALA A 127 29.34 -5.49 13.51
CA ALA A 127 29.10 -6.80 12.93
C ALA A 127 27.88 -7.52 13.58
N ALA A 128 27.67 -7.35 14.88
CA ALA A 128 26.52 -7.93 15.58
C ALA A 128 25.21 -7.25 15.15
N LEU A 129 25.22 -5.93 14.98
CA LEU A 129 24.07 -5.18 14.48
C LEU A 129 23.75 -5.55 13.01
N ALA A 130 24.78 -5.68 12.17
CA ALA A 130 24.62 -6.13 10.79
C ALA A 130 24.04 -7.55 10.72
N ALA A 131 24.55 -8.48 11.55
CA ALA A 131 24.01 -9.84 11.64
C ALA A 131 22.55 -9.84 12.11
N LEU A 132 22.20 -8.99 13.08
CA LEU A 132 20.82 -8.82 13.55
C LEU A 132 19.90 -8.30 12.43
N LEU A 133 20.36 -7.37 11.60
CA LEU A 133 19.59 -6.92 10.43
C LEU A 133 19.41 -8.06 9.42
N MET A 134 20.48 -8.78 9.09
CA MET A 134 20.43 -9.90 8.15
C MET A 134 19.47 -11.02 8.58
N ILE A 135 19.39 -11.34 9.87
CA ILE A 135 18.45 -12.35 10.37
C ILE A 135 17.00 -11.83 10.43
N THR A 136 16.82 -10.51 10.54
CA THR A 136 15.49 -9.88 10.66
C THR A 136 14.82 -9.71 9.31
N VAL A 137 15.57 -9.42 8.23
CA VAL A 137 15.03 -9.19 6.88
C VAL A 137 14.11 -10.34 6.39
N PRO A 138 14.49 -11.64 6.48
CA PRO A 138 13.63 -12.73 6.03
C PRO A 138 12.31 -12.82 6.82
N ALA A 139 12.29 -12.35 8.07
CA ALA A 139 11.09 -12.35 8.90
C ALA A 139 10.11 -11.23 8.53
N LEU A 140 10.58 -10.14 7.90
CA LEU A 140 9.72 -9.09 7.37
C LEU A 140 9.13 -9.46 6.00
N MET A 141 9.80 -10.34 5.23
CA MET A 141 9.35 -10.73 3.90
C MET A 141 8.22 -11.78 3.95
N ASN A 142 7.04 -11.41 3.45
CA ASN A 142 5.95 -12.36 3.25
C ASN A 142 6.07 -13.04 1.88
N TRP A 143 6.84 -14.13 1.82
CA TRP A 143 7.07 -14.90 0.60
C TRP A 143 5.79 -15.38 -0.09
N LYS A 144 4.71 -15.62 0.67
CA LYS A 144 3.43 -16.05 0.11
C LYS A 144 2.76 -14.94 -0.68
N GLU A 145 2.74 -13.71 -0.14
CA GLU A 145 2.17 -12.54 -0.81
C GLU A 145 2.98 -12.13 -2.03
N ILE A 146 4.32 -12.19 -1.94
CA ILE A 146 5.19 -11.96 -3.10
C ILE A 146 4.86 -12.96 -4.21
N ARG A 147 4.79 -14.26 -3.89
CA ARG A 147 4.45 -15.28 -4.88
C ARG A 147 3.05 -15.09 -5.47
N LEU A 148 2.08 -14.68 -4.66
CA LEU A 148 0.73 -14.36 -5.12
C LEU A 148 0.74 -13.20 -6.13
N CYS A 149 1.54 -12.15 -5.87
CA CYS A 149 1.68 -11.02 -6.79
C CYS A 149 2.17 -11.46 -8.18
N PHE A 150 3.19 -12.32 -8.23
CA PHE A 150 3.70 -12.88 -9.49
C PHE A 150 2.72 -13.84 -10.20
N GLN A 151 1.79 -14.46 -9.45
CA GLN A 151 0.80 -15.39 -9.99
C GLN A 151 -0.53 -14.72 -10.37
N ALA A 152 -0.82 -13.54 -9.81
CA ALA A 152 -2.09 -12.85 -9.99
C ALA A 152 -2.26 -12.35 -11.43
N THR A 153 -1.41 -11.40 -11.86
CA THR A 153 -1.37 -10.94 -13.24
C THR A 153 0.06 -10.56 -13.64
N ARG A 154 0.36 -10.61 -14.95
CA ARG A 154 1.66 -10.16 -15.48
C ARG A 154 1.91 -8.68 -15.18
N GLU A 155 0.86 -7.86 -15.23
CA GLU A 155 0.95 -6.42 -14.95
C GLU A 155 1.33 -6.18 -13.49
N ASP A 156 0.68 -6.86 -12.53
CA ASP A 156 1.02 -6.74 -11.10
C ASP A 156 2.48 -7.15 -10.82
N ALA A 157 2.96 -8.20 -11.48
CA ALA A 157 4.36 -8.63 -11.40
C ALA A 157 5.35 -7.57 -11.91
N TRP A 158 5.03 -6.89 -13.02
CA TRP A 158 5.84 -5.79 -13.55
C TRP A 158 5.85 -4.59 -12.60
N VAL A 159 4.70 -4.20 -12.05
CA VAL A 159 4.62 -3.11 -11.06
C VAL A 159 5.52 -3.42 -9.86
N PHE A 160 5.46 -4.65 -9.34
CA PHE A 160 6.31 -5.08 -8.25
C PHE A 160 7.80 -5.00 -8.61
N LEU A 161 8.19 -5.56 -9.75
CA LEU A 161 9.60 -5.61 -10.17
C LEU A 161 10.17 -4.20 -10.38
N ILE A 162 9.44 -3.32 -11.07
CA ILE A 162 9.89 -1.95 -11.34
C ILE A 162 10.02 -1.18 -10.03
N THR A 163 9.06 -1.31 -9.12
CA THR A 163 9.11 -0.64 -7.80
C THR A 163 10.27 -1.16 -6.98
N PHE A 164 10.51 -2.49 -6.95
CA PHE A 164 11.63 -3.11 -6.24
C PHE A 164 12.99 -2.64 -6.78
N VAL A 165 13.17 -2.65 -8.10
CA VAL A 165 14.40 -2.17 -8.73
C VAL A 165 14.59 -0.67 -8.49
N SER A 166 13.50 0.10 -8.49
CA SER A 166 13.55 1.54 -8.19
C SER A 166 14.06 1.81 -6.77
N CYS A 167 13.62 1.02 -5.77
CA CYS A 167 14.13 1.12 -4.40
C CYS A 167 15.62 0.75 -4.27
N LEU A 168 16.17 -0.04 -5.21
CA LEU A 168 17.57 -0.45 -5.17
C LEU A 168 18.51 0.59 -5.82
N ILE A 169 18.01 1.34 -6.80
CA ILE A 169 18.80 2.28 -7.60
C ILE A 169 18.62 3.73 -7.15
N PHE A 170 17.41 4.10 -6.74
CA PHE A 170 17.05 5.48 -6.39
C PHE A 170 16.85 5.66 -4.88
N SER A 171 16.84 6.92 -4.45
CA SER A 171 16.42 7.32 -3.11
C SER A 171 14.97 6.91 -2.83
N LEU A 172 14.67 6.62 -1.56
CA LEU A 172 13.36 6.10 -1.13
C LEU A 172 12.18 6.97 -1.57
N ASP A 173 12.35 8.29 -1.54
CA ASP A 173 11.34 9.26 -1.96
C ASP A 173 11.02 9.15 -3.45
N ILE A 174 12.03 9.07 -4.32
CA ILE A 174 11.84 8.87 -5.77
C ILE A 174 11.19 7.51 -6.03
N ALA A 175 11.73 6.44 -5.42
CA ALA A 175 11.23 5.08 -5.62
C ALA A 175 9.75 4.95 -5.20
N PHE A 176 9.37 5.62 -4.11
CA PHE A 176 7.99 5.65 -3.63
C PHE A 176 7.04 6.31 -4.64
N PHE A 177 7.39 7.48 -5.17
CA PHE A 177 6.56 8.16 -6.17
C PHE A 177 6.48 7.40 -7.50
N VAL A 178 7.57 6.77 -7.93
CA VAL A 178 7.58 5.87 -9.11
C VAL A 178 6.57 4.74 -8.91
N GLY A 179 6.59 4.08 -7.75
CA GLY A 179 5.63 3.02 -7.42
C GLY A 179 4.17 3.48 -7.46
N ILE A 180 3.89 4.68 -6.94
CA ILE A 180 2.54 5.29 -6.98
C ILE A 180 2.09 5.53 -8.42
N ILE A 181 2.92 6.18 -9.23
CA ILE A 181 2.58 6.54 -10.61
C ILE A 181 2.30 5.28 -11.42
N ILE A 182 3.15 4.26 -11.31
CA ILE A 182 2.97 2.98 -12.01
C ILE A 182 1.70 2.27 -11.53
N SER A 183 1.43 2.28 -10.22
CA SER A 183 0.21 1.66 -9.67
C SER A 183 -1.05 2.34 -10.18
N ILE A 184 -1.08 3.67 -10.21
CA ILE A 184 -2.20 4.45 -10.75
C ILE A 184 -2.37 4.19 -12.25
N ALA A 185 -1.28 4.22 -13.02
CA ALA A 185 -1.31 3.94 -14.45
C ALA A 185 -1.81 2.52 -14.76
N SER A 186 -1.34 1.52 -14.02
CA SER A 186 -1.80 0.13 -14.14
C SER A 186 -3.28 -0.02 -13.79
N TYR A 187 -3.72 0.61 -12.68
CA TYR A 187 -5.12 0.61 -12.27
C TYR A 187 -6.03 1.26 -13.31
N LEU A 188 -5.65 2.43 -13.83
CA LEU A 188 -6.41 3.13 -14.89
C LEU A 188 -6.50 2.26 -16.15
N ARG A 189 -5.39 1.65 -16.58
CA ARG A 189 -5.39 0.76 -17.76
C ARG A 189 -6.30 -0.46 -17.56
N LYS A 190 -6.33 -1.04 -16.35
CA LYS A 190 -7.20 -2.18 -16.01
C LYS A 190 -8.68 -1.78 -15.94
N SER A 191 -8.96 -0.62 -15.36
CA SER A 191 -10.32 -0.08 -15.26
C SER A 191 -10.87 0.37 -16.63
N ALA A 192 -10.01 0.83 -17.53
CA ALA A 192 -10.38 1.31 -18.86
C ALA A 192 -10.71 0.20 -19.88
N SER A 193 -10.74 -1.07 -19.46
CA SER A 193 -11.14 -2.21 -20.30
C SER A 193 -12.60 -2.60 -20.03
N PRO A 194 -13.59 -1.96 -20.69
CA PRO A 194 -14.99 -2.31 -20.54
C PRO A 194 -15.21 -3.76 -21.00
N HIS A 195 -15.87 -4.55 -20.15
CA HIS A 195 -16.23 -5.92 -20.51
C HIS A 195 -17.58 -5.88 -21.23
N PHE A 196 -17.54 -6.15 -22.53
CA PHE A 196 -18.75 -6.35 -23.33
C PHE A 196 -19.26 -7.76 -23.14
N VAL A 197 -20.50 -7.87 -22.67
CA VAL A 197 -21.17 -9.15 -22.48
C VAL A 197 -22.37 -9.19 -23.43
N GLU A 198 -22.37 -10.12 -24.37
CA GLU A 198 -23.49 -10.29 -25.29
C GLU A 198 -24.57 -11.18 -24.64
N TYR A 199 -25.82 -10.73 -24.73
CA TYR A 199 -26.98 -11.42 -24.18
C TYR A 199 -27.90 -11.95 -25.29
N ALA A 200 -28.50 -13.10 -25.01
CA ALA A 200 -29.50 -13.75 -25.86
C ALA A 200 -30.71 -14.19 -25.05
N PHE A 201 -31.87 -14.27 -25.69
CA PHE A 201 -33.01 -15.00 -25.15
C PHE A 201 -32.87 -16.50 -25.45
N ASN A 202 -32.93 -17.34 -24.42
CA ASN A 202 -33.09 -18.79 -24.57
C ASN A 202 -34.55 -19.12 -25.00
N SER A 203 -34.80 -20.34 -25.45
CA SER A 203 -36.13 -20.88 -25.83
C SER A 203 -37.22 -20.73 -24.76
N LYS A 204 -36.83 -20.44 -23.51
CA LYS A 204 -37.70 -20.17 -22.37
C LYS A 204 -37.86 -18.68 -22.03
N GLY A 205 -37.45 -17.76 -22.91
CA GLY A 205 -37.59 -16.31 -22.72
C GLY A 205 -36.68 -15.68 -21.67
N ARG A 206 -35.61 -16.38 -21.23
CA ARG A 206 -34.64 -15.87 -20.25
C ARG A 206 -33.36 -15.36 -20.92
N LEU A 207 -32.85 -14.23 -20.45
CA LEU A 207 -31.57 -13.65 -20.85
C LEU A 207 -30.42 -14.54 -20.35
N MET A 208 -29.60 -15.04 -21.27
CA MET A 208 -28.34 -15.74 -20.97
C MET A 208 -27.17 -15.04 -21.64
N ILE A 209 -26.00 -15.13 -21.01
CA ILE A 209 -24.74 -14.68 -21.60
C ILE A 209 -24.35 -15.66 -22.69
N VAL A 210 -24.09 -15.16 -23.89
CA VAL A 210 -23.71 -15.98 -25.05
C VAL A 210 -22.33 -15.57 -25.54
N SER A 211 -21.54 -16.56 -25.95
CA SER A 211 -20.23 -16.31 -26.55
C SER A 211 -20.42 -15.72 -27.95
N PRO A 212 -19.63 -14.70 -28.36
CA PRO A 212 -19.79 -13.99 -29.63
C PRO A 212 -19.87 -14.87 -30.88
N LYS A 213 -19.34 -16.10 -30.81
CA LYS A 213 -19.28 -17.06 -31.92
C LYS A 213 -20.50 -17.97 -32.06
N ALA A 214 -21.36 -18.08 -31.05
CA ALA A 214 -22.41 -19.12 -31.05
C ALA A 214 -23.68 -18.75 -31.85
N ASP A 215 -23.86 -17.48 -32.24
CA ASP A 215 -25.16 -16.99 -32.73
C ASP A 215 -25.05 -15.79 -33.71
N ALA A 216 -24.16 -15.89 -34.71
CA ALA A 216 -23.84 -14.81 -35.65
C ALA A 216 -24.95 -14.43 -36.67
N GLN A 217 -26.16 -15.00 -36.57
CA GLN A 217 -27.25 -14.79 -37.55
C GLN A 217 -28.42 -13.94 -37.02
N ARG A 218 -28.25 -13.24 -35.90
CA ARG A 218 -29.37 -12.51 -35.27
C ARG A 218 -29.48 -11.07 -35.73
N MET A 219 -30.70 -10.68 -36.12
CA MET A 219 -31.04 -9.30 -36.50
C MET A 219 -31.08 -8.31 -35.32
N VAL A 220 -31.20 -8.80 -34.09
CA VAL A 220 -31.21 -7.97 -32.87
C VAL A 220 -30.13 -8.47 -31.91
N ARG A 221 -29.15 -7.62 -31.59
CA ARG A 221 -28.09 -7.92 -30.61
C ARG A 221 -28.34 -7.14 -29.32
N ILE A 222 -28.25 -7.83 -28.17
CA ILE A 222 -28.37 -7.22 -26.85
C ILE A 222 -26.98 -7.20 -26.21
N ILE A 223 -26.41 -6.01 -26.04
CA ILE A 223 -25.07 -5.83 -25.49
C ILE A 223 -25.22 -5.27 -24.09
N GLY A 224 -24.78 -6.01 -23.09
CA GLY A 224 -24.60 -5.46 -21.76
C GLY A 224 -23.18 -4.95 -21.58
N ILE A 225 -23.08 -3.74 -21.04
CA ILE A 225 -21.79 -3.17 -20.67
C ILE A 225 -21.61 -3.46 -19.19
N SER A 226 -20.56 -4.21 -18.85
CA SER A 226 -20.13 -4.43 -17.48
C SER A 226 -18.83 -3.65 -17.25
N GLY A 227 -18.92 -2.56 -16.48
CA GLY A 227 -17.78 -1.69 -16.17
C GLY A 227 -18.20 -0.24 -15.97
N GLU A 228 -17.32 0.55 -15.35
CA GLU A 228 -17.52 1.99 -15.21
C GLU A 228 -17.24 2.68 -16.54
N LEU A 229 -18.23 3.40 -17.09
CA LEU A 229 -18.03 4.25 -18.26
C LEU A 229 -17.50 5.61 -17.81
N TYR A 230 -16.26 5.93 -18.20
CA TYR A 230 -15.65 7.24 -18.03
C TYR A 230 -14.81 7.60 -19.27
N PHE A 231 -14.23 8.79 -19.28
CA PHE A 231 -13.54 9.32 -20.47
C PHE A 231 -12.49 8.37 -21.07
N ALA A 232 -11.77 7.61 -20.24
CA ALA A 232 -10.73 6.69 -20.74
C ALA A 232 -11.29 5.43 -21.40
N SER A 233 -12.54 5.04 -21.13
CA SER A 233 -13.18 3.87 -21.74
C SER A 233 -14.06 4.24 -22.94
N ALA A 234 -14.26 5.54 -23.23
CA ALA A 234 -15.18 6.03 -24.25
C ALA A 234 -14.75 5.61 -25.67
N GLU A 235 -13.45 5.67 -25.98
CA GLU A 235 -12.92 5.31 -27.30
C GLU A 235 -13.03 3.79 -27.54
N VAL A 236 -12.64 2.97 -26.56
CA VAL A 236 -12.80 1.51 -26.61
C VAL A 236 -14.27 1.13 -26.77
N PHE A 237 -15.16 1.85 -26.07
CA PHE A 237 -16.60 1.67 -26.20
C PHE A 237 -17.13 2.02 -27.59
N GLN A 238 -16.70 3.15 -28.14
CA GLN A 238 -17.07 3.58 -29.48
C GLN A 238 -16.57 2.59 -30.54
N SER A 239 -15.32 2.14 -30.45
CA SER A 239 -14.76 1.16 -31.38
C SER A 239 -15.48 -0.18 -31.31
N ALA A 240 -15.84 -0.65 -30.11
CA ALA A 240 -16.61 -1.88 -29.94
C ALA A 240 -18.04 -1.77 -30.50
N LEU A 241 -18.72 -0.64 -30.28
CA LEU A 241 -20.03 -0.39 -30.88
C LEU A 241 -19.96 -0.30 -32.40
N GLN A 242 -18.94 0.37 -32.93
CA GLN A 242 -18.75 0.55 -34.37
C GLN A 242 -18.49 -0.79 -35.06
N SER A 243 -17.66 -1.67 -34.46
CA SER A 243 -17.43 -3.00 -35.03
C SER A 243 -18.69 -3.87 -35.04
N ILE A 244 -19.62 -3.66 -34.10
CA ILE A 244 -20.90 -4.40 -34.05
C ILE A 244 -21.92 -3.79 -35.01
N ALA A 245 -21.87 -2.48 -35.23
CA ALA A 245 -22.74 -1.77 -36.18
C ALA A 245 -22.36 -2.03 -37.65
N GLU A 246 -21.08 -2.35 -37.94
CA GLU A 246 -20.61 -2.71 -39.28
C GLU A 246 -21.06 -4.12 -39.73
N ASP A 247 -21.58 -4.95 -38.82
CA ASP A 247 -22.10 -6.28 -39.13
C ASP A 247 -23.46 -6.18 -39.86
N SER A 248 -23.45 -6.45 -41.17
CA SER A 248 -24.57 -6.21 -42.11
C SER A 248 -25.87 -6.96 -41.79
N ASN A 249 -25.81 -7.93 -40.88
CA ASN A 249 -26.96 -8.71 -40.43
C ASN A 249 -27.72 -8.06 -39.26
N VAL A 250 -27.17 -7.03 -38.61
CA VAL A 250 -27.75 -6.41 -37.41
C VAL A 250 -28.68 -5.25 -37.80
N LYS A 251 -29.98 -5.35 -37.46
CA LYS A 251 -30.98 -4.29 -37.69
C LYS A 251 -31.24 -3.42 -36.45
N ALA A 252 -31.02 -3.94 -35.25
CA ALA A 252 -31.19 -3.20 -34.01
C ALA A 252 -30.19 -3.65 -32.93
N ILE A 253 -29.64 -2.67 -32.19
CA ILE A 253 -28.75 -2.89 -31.06
C ILE A 253 -29.47 -2.43 -29.79
N VAL A 254 -29.59 -3.31 -28.80
CA VAL A 254 -30.15 -2.99 -27.49
C VAL A 254 -29.01 -2.92 -26.49
N LEU A 255 -28.72 -1.72 -26.00
CA LEU A 255 -27.70 -1.50 -24.97
C LEU A 255 -28.32 -1.64 -23.59
N ARG A 256 -27.82 -2.62 -22.83
CA ARG A 256 -28.18 -2.80 -21.43
C ARG A 256 -27.10 -2.17 -20.55
N LEU A 257 -27.43 -1.03 -19.96
CA LEU A 257 -26.64 -0.38 -18.92
C LEU A 257 -27.14 -0.89 -17.57
N ASN A 258 -26.43 -1.84 -16.97
CA ASN A 258 -26.63 -2.16 -15.56
C ASN A 258 -25.78 -1.16 -14.77
N ASN A 259 -26.43 -0.21 -14.12
CA ASN A 259 -25.79 0.71 -13.18
C ASN A 259 -25.40 -0.03 -11.90
#